data_AF-A0A5E5BK68-F1
#
_entry.id   AF-A0A5E5BK68-F1
#
_cell.length_a   1.000
_cell.length_b   1.000
_cell.length_c   1.000
_cell.angle_alpha   90.00
_cell.angle_beta   90.00
_cell.angle_gamma   90.00
#
_symmetry.space_group_name_H-M   'P 1'
#
loop_
_entity.id
_entity.type
_entity.pdbx_description
1 polymer ?
#
loop_
_entity_poly.entity_id
_entity_poly.type
_entity_poly.pdbx_seq_one_letter_code
_entity_poly.pdbx_strand_id
1 'polypeptide(L)'
;MSKVGSVALLHHGGLPRPQDGPDNGIAATLATVKFWDPESVRQAYQKLTQLPFLEDIWDRLVHQGHKSDNLKAVVTLAFHKCAMQQGKDPVHVPGDHHLALVTLAQNLSPMGQAALRQSLPPNAGPHAGTDAFSQYLALPDRHYLAGLLHLAQGDAHDAGSPQCAKVNDMAAKALAAAAQGYGEGATLPYWAELAAATWRRSAHAEMAAGLAHWHGDRAAPAVTAYMSALHTLRGWALTEAAEPARTALNAIAAELEARGETGALFDTLATRGAPGEAFEALASLYAQADRRSLAKLAQRYAGQAFSREGQHDAARRAYAKAGRLELAAAVWERVANTTRHPADAVKAYRKAAKLFNEAGQLKDAERVAALAVVVEAKARPPVPDARRAAFQTPTPD
;
A
#
# COMPACT_ATOMS: atom_id res chain seq x y z
N MET A 1 -25.86 8.37 34.24
CA MET A 1 -24.71 8.23 35.15
C MET A 1 -24.54 6.75 35.47
N SER A 2 -23.74 6.03 34.68
CA SER A 2 -23.46 4.60 34.89
C SER A 2 -21.96 4.38 34.94
N LYS A 3 -21.54 3.64 35.97
CA LYS A 3 -20.18 3.47 36.44
C LYS A 3 -19.29 2.82 35.38
N VAL A 4 -18.16 3.46 35.11
CA VAL A 4 -17.01 2.91 34.39
C VAL A 4 -16.36 1.87 35.31
N GLY A 5 -16.45 0.60 34.93
CA GLY A 5 -15.73 -0.49 35.56
C GLY A 5 -14.32 -0.58 35.00
N SER A 6 -13.33 -0.45 35.89
CA SER A 6 -11.89 -0.49 35.64
C SER A 6 -11.44 -1.72 34.84
N VAL A 7 -10.77 -1.48 33.72
CA VAL A 7 -9.85 -2.42 33.06
C VAL A 7 -8.44 -2.09 33.56
N ALA A 8 -8.05 -2.69 34.67
CA ALA A 8 -6.70 -2.62 35.20
C ALA A 8 -6.37 -3.94 35.87
N LEU A 9 -5.88 -4.93 35.11
CA LEU A 9 -5.29 -6.18 35.64
C LEU A 9 -4.70 -7.07 34.52
N LEU A 10 -3.75 -6.59 33.70
CA LEU A 10 -2.91 -7.46 32.83
C LEU A 10 -1.51 -6.84 32.54
N HIS A 11 -0.81 -6.35 33.57
CA HIS A 11 0.55 -5.76 33.40
C HIS A 11 1.69 -6.43 34.17
N HIS A 12 1.51 -7.63 34.71
CA HIS A 12 2.57 -8.31 35.49
C HIS A 12 3.01 -9.71 35.00
N GLY A 13 2.67 -10.09 33.77
CA GLY A 13 3.22 -11.29 33.12
C GLY A 13 4.45 -10.98 32.26
N GLY A 14 5.49 -10.37 32.83
CA GLY A 14 6.76 -10.20 32.11
C GLY A 14 7.40 -11.57 31.89
N LEU A 15 7.57 -11.99 30.63
CA LEU A 15 8.39 -13.16 30.30
C LEU A 15 9.78 -12.96 30.93
N PRO A 16 10.37 -13.99 31.56
CA PRO A 16 11.69 -13.87 32.18
C PRO A 16 12.71 -13.36 31.15
N ARG A 17 13.53 -12.39 31.54
CA ARG A 17 14.58 -11.84 30.68
C ARG A 17 15.62 -12.93 30.37
N PRO A 18 16.03 -13.11 29.11
CA PRO A 18 17.12 -14.00 28.77
C PRO A 18 18.45 -13.32 29.15
N GLN A 19 19.07 -13.74 30.25
CA GLN A 19 20.46 -13.43 30.58
C GLN A 19 21.25 -14.74 30.45
N ASP A 20 22.16 -14.80 29.46
CA ASP A 20 23.13 -15.88 29.20
C ASP A 20 22.56 -17.31 29.04
N GLY A 21 21.30 -17.40 28.61
CA GLY A 21 20.52 -18.65 28.54
C GLY A 21 20.75 -19.53 27.29
N PRO A 22 20.08 -20.71 27.25
CA PRO A 22 20.15 -21.71 26.17
C PRO A 22 19.86 -21.18 24.75
N ASP A 23 19.39 -19.94 24.60
CA ASP A 23 19.18 -19.22 23.34
C ASP A 23 20.43 -19.13 22.45
N ASN A 24 21.63 -19.09 23.04
CA ASN A 24 22.89 -19.12 22.27
C ASN A 24 23.04 -20.40 21.43
N GLY A 25 22.40 -21.51 21.83
CA GLY A 25 22.51 -22.79 21.13
C GLY A 25 21.83 -22.80 19.76
N ILE A 26 20.70 -22.11 19.59
CA ILE A 26 19.98 -22.05 18.31
C ILE A 26 20.72 -21.15 17.33
N ALA A 27 21.06 -19.93 17.76
CA ALA A 27 21.80 -18.98 16.93
C ALA A 27 23.16 -19.56 16.49
N ALA A 28 23.89 -20.19 17.41
CA ALA A 28 25.16 -20.85 17.10
C ALA A 28 24.97 -22.01 16.11
N THR A 29 23.92 -22.84 16.28
CA THR A 29 23.65 -23.95 15.35
C THR A 29 23.33 -23.41 13.95
N LEU A 30 22.41 -22.45 13.84
CA LEU A 30 22.01 -21.86 12.55
C LEU A 30 23.17 -21.13 11.84
N ALA A 31 24.07 -20.48 12.59
CA ALA A 31 25.23 -19.79 12.03
C ALA A 31 26.24 -20.75 11.34
N THR A 32 26.23 -22.04 11.70
CA THR A 32 27.12 -23.05 11.11
C THR A 32 26.52 -23.81 9.93
N VAL A 33 25.23 -23.60 9.62
CA VAL A 33 24.51 -24.34 8.59
C VAL A 33 25.01 -23.94 7.20
N LYS A 34 25.37 -24.95 6.40
CA LYS A 34 25.67 -24.77 4.97
C LYS A 34 24.39 -25.04 4.17
N PHE A 35 23.66 -23.98 3.82
CA PHE A 35 22.37 -24.09 3.12
C PHE A 35 22.42 -24.78 1.75
N TRP A 36 23.60 -24.88 1.12
CA TRP A 36 23.82 -25.64 -0.11
C TRP A 36 24.02 -27.15 0.10
N ASP A 37 24.24 -27.59 1.35
CA ASP A 37 24.48 -28.98 1.71
C ASP A 37 23.25 -29.56 2.43
N PRO A 38 22.44 -30.41 1.77
CA PRO A 38 21.26 -31.01 2.36
C PRO A 38 21.55 -31.79 3.66
N GLU A 39 22.74 -32.40 3.77
CA GLU A 39 23.14 -33.17 4.94
C GLU A 39 23.34 -32.24 6.14
N SER A 40 24.07 -31.13 5.95
CA SER A 40 24.27 -30.09 6.96
C SER A 40 22.95 -29.50 7.45
N VAL A 41 22.04 -29.16 6.54
CA VAL A 41 20.72 -28.59 6.89
C VAL A 41 19.91 -29.58 7.71
N ARG A 42 19.83 -30.85 7.28
CA ARG A 42 19.03 -31.88 7.96
C ARG A 42 19.59 -32.27 9.33
N GLN A 43 20.91 -32.36 9.51
CA GLN A 43 21.52 -32.59 10.82
C GLN A 43 21.21 -31.44 11.80
N ALA A 44 21.36 -30.20 11.34
CA ALA A 44 21.02 -29.04 12.16
C ALA A 44 19.52 -28.99 12.50
N TYR A 45 18.66 -29.32 11.53
CA TYR A 45 17.21 -29.35 11.72
C TYR A 45 16.78 -30.40 12.76
N GLN A 46 17.33 -31.61 12.69
CA GLN A 46 17.11 -32.66 13.69
C GLN A 46 17.59 -32.22 15.08
N LYS A 47 18.76 -31.59 15.16
CA LYS A 47 19.27 -31.07 16.43
C LYS A 47 18.35 -30.02 17.04
N LEU A 48 17.84 -29.06 16.24
CA LEU A 48 16.96 -28.00 16.75
C LEU A 48 15.57 -28.51 17.15
N THR A 49 15.03 -29.49 16.44
CA THR A 49 13.72 -30.10 16.77
C THR A 49 13.76 -30.99 18.03
N GLN A 50 14.94 -31.25 18.59
CA GLN A 50 15.13 -32.02 19.82
C GLN A 50 15.47 -31.16 21.05
N LEU A 51 15.49 -29.82 20.91
CA LEU A 51 15.83 -28.92 22.02
C LEU A 51 14.64 -28.73 22.98
N PRO A 52 14.73 -29.17 24.26
CA PRO A 52 13.59 -29.15 25.19
C PRO A 52 13.10 -27.73 25.52
N PHE A 53 14.00 -26.75 25.63
CA PHE A 53 13.60 -25.38 25.97
C PHE A 53 12.79 -24.70 24.85
N LEU A 54 13.02 -25.07 23.59
CA LEU A 54 12.28 -24.53 22.46
C LEU A 54 10.85 -25.06 22.50
N GLU A 55 10.68 -26.33 22.90
CA GLU A 55 9.37 -26.91 23.19
C GLU A 55 8.65 -26.12 24.30
N ASP A 56 9.29 -25.84 25.43
CA ASP A 56 8.68 -25.13 26.56
C ASP A 56 8.20 -23.70 26.23
N ILE A 57 8.97 -22.96 25.44
CA ILE A 57 8.62 -21.59 25.01
C ILE A 57 7.40 -21.65 24.09
N TRP A 58 7.45 -22.51 23.07
CA TRP A 58 6.41 -22.56 22.06
C TRP A 58 5.14 -23.23 22.58
N ASP A 59 5.21 -24.19 23.51
CA ASP A 59 4.04 -24.81 24.15
C ASP A 59 3.13 -23.80 24.85
N ARG A 60 3.69 -22.68 25.30
CA ARG A 60 2.92 -21.57 25.88
C ARG A 60 2.27 -20.69 24.81
N LEU A 61 2.93 -20.50 23.68
CA LEU A 61 2.49 -19.60 22.61
C LEU A 61 1.53 -20.28 21.64
N VAL A 62 1.61 -21.59 21.47
CA VAL A 62 0.68 -22.41 20.68
C VAL A 62 -0.18 -23.29 21.60
N HIS A 63 -1.36 -23.68 21.13
CA HIS A 63 -2.31 -24.54 21.83
C HIS A 63 -2.70 -25.72 20.92
N GLN A 64 -3.59 -26.60 21.41
CA GLN A 64 -4.26 -27.69 20.67
C GLN A 64 -3.51 -29.03 20.52
N GLY A 65 -2.49 -29.32 21.34
CA GLY A 65 -1.90 -30.67 21.38
C GLY A 65 -1.03 -31.05 20.17
N HIS A 66 -0.86 -30.16 19.19
CA HIS A 66 0.01 -30.34 18.03
C HIS A 66 1.47 -29.90 18.29
N LYS A 67 2.01 -30.26 19.46
CA LYS A 67 3.32 -29.73 19.93
C LYS A 67 4.45 -30.00 18.93
N SER A 68 4.57 -31.24 18.45
CA SER A 68 5.62 -31.63 17.51
C SER A 68 5.55 -30.87 16.19
N ASP A 69 4.34 -30.59 15.71
CA ASP A 69 4.13 -29.99 14.40
C ASP A 69 4.35 -28.47 14.47
N ASN A 70 3.92 -27.84 15.56
CA ASN A 70 4.24 -26.44 15.84
C ASN A 70 5.75 -26.23 16.01
N LEU A 71 6.44 -27.13 16.72
CA LEU A 71 7.90 -27.07 16.87
C LEU A 71 8.60 -27.19 15.51
N LYS A 72 8.20 -28.16 14.68
CA LYS A 72 8.72 -28.29 13.31
C LYS A 72 8.47 -27.01 12.50
N ALA A 73 7.26 -26.47 12.55
CA ALA A 73 6.92 -25.25 11.83
C ALA A 73 7.80 -24.06 12.25
N VAL A 74 8.03 -23.85 13.56
CA VAL A 74 8.94 -22.82 14.06
C VAL A 74 10.36 -23.04 13.55
N VAL A 75 10.88 -24.28 13.62
CA VAL A 75 12.24 -24.59 13.18
C VAL A 75 12.36 -24.34 11.67
N THR A 76 11.41 -24.79 10.85
CA THR A 76 11.34 -24.47 9.42
C THR A 76 11.45 -22.95 9.19
N LEU A 77 10.62 -22.14 9.85
CA LEU A 77 10.66 -20.68 9.71
C LEU A 77 11.97 -20.06 10.19
N ALA A 78 12.58 -20.58 11.24
CA ALA A 78 13.89 -20.11 11.72
C ALA A 78 15.00 -20.37 10.70
N PHE A 79 14.97 -21.52 10.02
CA PHE A 79 15.87 -21.80 8.89
C PHE A 79 15.62 -20.87 7.70
N HIS A 80 14.36 -20.64 7.33
CA HIS A 80 14.02 -19.70 6.23
C HIS A 80 14.47 -18.28 6.54
N LYS A 81 14.24 -17.79 7.76
CA LYS A 81 14.75 -16.51 8.24
C LYS A 81 16.27 -16.42 8.09
N CYS A 82 16.97 -17.45 8.57
CA CYS A 82 18.43 -17.48 8.53
C CYS A 82 18.96 -17.50 7.09
N ALA A 83 18.37 -18.32 6.21
CA ALA A 83 18.69 -18.36 4.78
C ALA A 83 18.46 -16.99 4.12
N MET A 84 17.32 -16.35 4.38
CA MET A 84 17.00 -15.03 3.85
C MET A 84 18.01 -13.97 4.31
N GLN A 85 18.35 -13.93 5.59
CA GLN A 85 19.35 -13.00 6.14
C GLN A 85 20.74 -13.20 5.55
N GLN A 86 21.10 -14.44 5.16
CA GLN A 86 22.37 -14.75 4.52
C GLN A 86 22.33 -14.65 2.99
N GLY A 87 21.17 -14.30 2.40
CA GLY A 87 20.97 -14.31 0.94
C GLY A 87 21.17 -15.70 0.31
N LYS A 88 20.79 -16.76 1.01
CA LYS A 88 20.92 -18.16 0.56
C LYS A 88 19.57 -18.72 0.14
N ASP A 89 19.62 -19.71 -0.75
CA ASP A 89 18.45 -20.46 -1.19
C ASP A 89 18.00 -21.46 -0.11
N PRO A 90 16.75 -21.38 0.38
CA PRO A 90 16.24 -22.30 1.39
C PRO A 90 15.71 -23.62 0.80
N VAL A 91 15.93 -23.95 -0.48
CA VAL A 91 15.39 -25.16 -1.14
C VAL A 91 15.63 -26.48 -0.38
N HIS A 92 16.69 -26.57 0.43
CA HIS A 92 17.02 -27.76 1.22
C HIS A 92 16.47 -27.75 2.65
N VAL A 93 15.77 -26.68 3.07
CA VAL A 93 15.14 -26.59 4.40
C VAL A 93 13.99 -27.59 4.47
N PRO A 94 13.95 -28.49 5.48
CA PRO A 94 12.83 -29.41 5.64
C PRO A 94 11.51 -28.67 5.95
N GLY A 95 10.46 -29.09 5.25
CA GLY A 95 9.11 -28.55 5.40
C GLY A 95 8.77 -27.48 4.36
N ASP A 96 7.48 -27.17 4.25
CA ASP A 96 6.99 -26.09 3.40
C ASP A 96 6.80 -24.81 4.23
N HIS A 97 7.37 -23.70 3.76
CA HIS A 97 7.33 -22.41 4.45
C HIS A 97 5.90 -21.92 4.67
N HIS A 98 5.04 -22.04 3.66
CA HIS A 98 3.67 -21.57 3.75
C HIS A 98 2.86 -22.45 4.71
N LEU A 99 3.02 -23.77 4.64
CA LEU A 99 2.41 -24.72 5.56
C LEU A 99 2.85 -24.49 7.00
N ALA A 100 4.11 -24.15 7.24
CA ALA A 100 4.61 -23.79 8.56
C ALA A 100 3.89 -22.54 9.11
N LEU A 101 3.74 -21.49 8.29
CA LEU A 101 2.97 -20.30 8.67
C LEU A 101 1.50 -20.63 8.96
N VAL A 102 0.85 -21.43 8.11
CA VAL A 102 -0.56 -21.84 8.31
C VAL A 102 -0.72 -22.65 9.59
N THR A 103 0.19 -23.62 9.83
CA THR A 103 0.20 -24.46 11.02
C THR A 103 0.28 -23.61 12.29
N LEU A 104 1.22 -22.65 12.33
CA LEU A 104 1.32 -21.76 13.49
C LEU A 104 0.08 -20.89 13.63
N ALA A 105 -0.39 -20.25 12.57
CA ALA A 105 -1.56 -19.36 12.64
C ALA A 105 -2.80 -20.08 13.20
N GLN A 106 -3.03 -21.33 12.82
CA GLN A 106 -4.15 -22.14 13.30
C GLN A 106 -4.02 -22.55 14.77
N ASN A 107 -2.78 -22.69 15.26
CA ASN A 107 -2.50 -23.18 16.60
C ASN A 107 -2.13 -22.08 17.61
N LEU A 108 -2.08 -20.80 17.22
CA LEU A 108 -1.70 -19.73 18.16
C LEU A 108 -2.71 -19.56 19.29
N SER A 109 -2.20 -19.65 20.53
CA SER A 109 -2.95 -19.31 21.74
C SER A 109 -3.32 -17.82 21.79
N PRO A 110 -4.30 -17.41 22.62
CA PRO A 110 -4.54 -15.98 22.87
C PRO A 110 -3.27 -15.22 23.31
N MET A 111 -2.41 -15.85 24.11
CA MET A 111 -1.13 -15.29 24.52
C MET A 111 -0.16 -15.17 23.34
N GLY A 112 -0.08 -16.19 22.49
CA GLY A 112 0.72 -16.20 21.27
C GLY A 112 0.27 -15.13 20.28
N GLN A 113 -1.03 -14.95 20.10
CA GLN A 113 -1.58 -13.87 19.27
C GLN A 113 -1.21 -12.48 19.83
N ALA A 114 -1.25 -12.30 21.16
CA ALA A 114 -0.86 -11.04 21.78
C ALA A 114 0.65 -10.78 21.61
N ALA A 115 1.49 -11.78 21.85
CA ALA A 115 2.93 -11.72 21.64
C ALA A 115 3.28 -11.43 20.16
N LEU A 116 2.61 -12.07 19.21
CA LEU A 116 2.79 -11.78 17.78
C LEU A 116 2.47 -10.31 17.46
N ARG A 117 1.36 -9.75 17.97
CA ARG A 117 1.03 -8.34 17.74
C ARG A 117 2.05 -7.37 18.34
N GLN A 118 2.63 -7.71 19.49
CA GLN A 118 3.69 -6.93 20.13
C GLN A 118 5.01 -6.98 19.34
N SER A 119 5.23 -8.06 18.58
CA SER A 119 6.41 -8.20 17.72
C SER A 119 6.35 -7.37 16.43
N LEU A 120 5.23 -6.70 16.12
CA LEU A 120 5.03 -5.94 14.88
C LEU A 120 5.15 -4.42 15.07
N PRO A 121 5.81 -3.68 14.16
CA PRO A 121 5.77 -2.22 14.15
C PRO A 121 4.35 -1.66 13.96
N PRO A 122 4.02 -0.47 14.51
CA PRO A 122 4.83 0.38 15.39
C PRO A 122 4.82 -0.07 16.86
N ASN A 123 4.09 -1.15 17.19
CA ASN A 123 3.92 -1.63 18.56
C ASN A 123 5.18 -2.30 19.12
N ALA A 124 6.15 -2.59 18.25
CA ALA A 124 7.50 -2.99 18.58
C ALA A 124 8.14 -1.94 19.53
N GLY A 125 7.98 -2.14 20.83
CA GLY A 125 8.63 -1.31 21.84
C GLY A 125 10.16 -1.46 21.82
N PRO A 126 10.90 -0.75 22.70
CA PRO A 126 12.36 -0.86 22.80
C PRO A 126 12.87 -2.28 23.09
N HIS A 127 11.99 -3.22 23.44
CA HIS A 127 12.27 -4.63 23.68
C HIS A 127 11.82 -5.57 22.55
N ALA A 128 11.40 -5.06 21.38
CA ALA A 128 10.95 -5.87 20.25
C ALA A 128 12.01 -6.88 19.77
N GLY A 129 13.30 -6.66 20.04
CA GLY A 129 14.34 -7.65 19.74
C GLY A 129 14.33 -8.90 20.63
N THR A 130 13.49 -8.96 21.67
CA THR A 130 13.54 -10.01 22.71
C THR A 130 12.30 -10.91 22.76
N ASP A 131 11.27 -10.64 21.96
CA ASP A 131 10.12 -11.55 21.89
C ASP A 131 10.44 -12.79 21.03
N ALA A 132 9.85 -13.94 21.37
CA ALA A 132 10.13 -15.21 20.70
C ALA A 132 9.84 -15.15 19.18
N PHE A 133 8.83 -14.39 18.74
CA PHE A 133 8.55 -14.25 17.31
C PHE A 133 9.67 -13.47 16.61
N SER A 134 10.13 -12.36 17.18
CA SER A 134 11.25 -11.58 16.64
C SER A 134 12.56 -12.35 16.65
N GLN A 135 12.76 -13.26 17.60
CA GLN A 135 13.95 -14.11 17.67
C GLN A 135 13.95 -15.17 16.57
N TYR A 136 12.83 -15.88 16.36
CA TYR A 136 12.80 -17.05 15.47
C TYR A 136 12.22 -16.78 14.09
N LEU A 137 11.34 -15.80 13.92
CA LEU A 137 10.67 -15.52 12.64
C LEU A 137 11.22 -14.23 12.04
N ALA A 138 11.19 -14.14 10.71
CA ALA A 138 11.52 -12.90 10.04
C ALA A 138 10.39 -11.88 10.23
N LEU A 139 10.66 -10.59 9.98
CA LEU A 139 9.61 -9.58 10.02
C LEU A 139 8.48 -9.86 9.01
N PRO A 140 8.77 -10.26 7.75
CA PRO A 140 7.72 -10.63 6.79
C PRO A 140 6.82 -11.78 7.29
N ASP A 141 7.41 -12.81 7.90
CA ASP A 141 6.69 -13.99 8.42
C ASP A 141 5.71 -13.59 9.53
N ARG A 142 6.13 -12.69 10.42
CA ARG A 142 5.27 -12.17 11.49
C ARG A 142 4.09 -11.40 10.92
N HIS A 143 4.32 -10.56 9.92
CA HIS A 143 3.25 -9.86 9.20
C HIS A 143 2.31 -10.85 8.49
N TYR A 144 2.84 -11.90 7.88
CA TYR A 144 2.05 -12.94 7.23
C TYR A 144 1.15 -13.68 8.22
N LEU A 145 1.71 -14.12 9.36
CA LEU A 145 0.94 -14.76 10.44
C LEU A 145 -0.18 -13.87 10.95
N ALA A 146 0.10 -12.58 11.17
CA ALA A 146 -0.94 -11.62 11.58
C ALA A 146 -2.03 -11.49 10.52
N GLY A 147 -1.66 -11.48 9.24
CA GLY A 147 -2.59 -11.54 8.11
C GLY A 147 -3.52 -12.75 8.16
N LEU A 148 -2.97 -13.95 8.35
CA LEU A 148 -3.76 -15.19 8.46
C LEU A 148 -4.72 -15.17 9.66
N LEU A 149 -4.26 -14.68 10.82
CA LEU A 149 -5.12 -14.55 12.01
C LEU A 149 -6.29 -13.60 11.77
N HIS A 150 -6.04 -12.48 11.08
CA HIS A 150 -7.09 -11.52 10.76
C HIS A 150 -8.10 -12.05 9.73
N LEU A 151 -7.67 -12.86 8.77
CA LEU A 151 -8.58 -13.57 7.87
C LEU A 151 -9.49 -14.53 8.64
N ALA A 152 -8.92 -15.37 9.51
CA ALA A 152 -9.69 -16.29 10.34
C ALA A 152 -10.69 -15.56 11.27
N GLN A 153 -10.32 -14.37 11.78
CA GLN A 153 -11.24 -13.51 12.52
C GLN A 153 -12.37 -12.96 11.62
N GLY A 154 -12.06 -12.63 10.37
CA GLY A 154 -13.05 -12.19 9.37
C GLY A 154 -14.09 -13.26 9.08
N ASP A 155 -13.64 -14.51 8.93
CA ASP A 155 -14.50 -15.67 8.70
C ASP A 155 -15.43 -16.00 9.89
N ALA A 156 -15.05 -15.57 11.10
CA ALA A 156 -15.85 -15.74 12.31
C ALA A 156 -16.93 -14.65 12.50
N HIS A 157 -16.95 -13.61 11.66
CA HIS A 157 -17.92 -12.53 11.69
C HIS A 157 -18.93 -12.64 10.54
N ASP A 158 -20.13 -12.07 10.74
CA ASP A 158 -21.10 -11.96 9.65
C ASP A 158 -20.49 -11.19 8.47
N ALA A 159 -20.66 -11.71 7.26
CA ALA A 159 -20.01 -11.21 6.06
C ALA A 159 -20.25 -9.71 5.80
N GLY A 160 -21.41 -9.16 6.18
CA GLY A 160 -21.74 -7.73 6.02
C GLY A 160 -21.39 -6.85 7.22
N SER A 161 -20.80 -7.40 8.29
CA SER A 161 -20.55 -6.64 9.51
C SER A 161 -19.38 -5.66 9.36
N PRO A 162 -19.45 -4.47 10.03
CA PRO A 162 -18.31 -3.55 10.09
C PRO A 162 -17.05 -4.19 10.68
N GLN A 163 -17.20 -5.18 11.56
CA GLN A 163 -16.13 -5.95 12.17
C GLN A 163 -15.43 -6.83 11.13
N CYS A 164 -16.17 -7.60 10.31
CA CYS A 164 -15.62 -8.40 9.21
C CYS A 164 -14.80 -7.51 8.25
N ALA A 165 -15.36 -6.37 7.85
CA ALA A 165 -14.65 -5.44 6.98
C ALA A 165 -13.36 -4.90 7.61
N LYS A 166 -13.40 -4.54 8.90
CA LYS A 166 -12.24 -4.02 9.64
C LYS A 166 -11.11 -5.05 9.74
N VAL A 167 -11.42 -6.30 10.09
CA VAL A 167 -10.39 -7.33 10.23
C VAL A 167 -9.81 -7.74 8.87
N ASN A 168 -10.61 -7.76 7.81
CA ASN A 168 -10.12 -7.99 6.45
C ASN A 168 -9.19 -6.87 5.95
N ASP A 169 -9.47 -5.60 6.28
CA ASP A 169 -8.55 -4.48 6.02
C ASP A 169 -7.22 -4.63 6.80
N MET A 170 -7.28 -5.08 8.05
CA MET A 170 -6.07 -5.40 8.83
C MET A 170 -5.29 -6.56 8.22
N ALA A 171 -5.98 -7.61 7.72
CA ALA A 171 -5.36 -8.72 7.03
C ALA A 171 -4.65 -8.27 5.75
N ALA A 172 -5.32 -7.45 4.92
CA ALA A 172 -4.77 -6.89 3.70
C ALA A 172 -3.46 -6.13 3.96
N LYS A 173 -3.47 -5.22 4.95
CA LYS A 173 -2.30 -4.41 5.33
C LYS A 173 -1.14 -5.27 5.84
N ALA A 174 -1.43 -6.26 6.68
CA ALA A 174 -0.41 -7.17 7.20
C ALA A 174 0.21 -8.00 6.07
N LEU A 175 -0.60 -8.55 5.16
CA LEU A 175 -0.11 -9.30 3.99
C LEU A 175 0.68 -8.41 3.02
N ALA A 176 0.26 -7.16 2.80
CA ALA A 176 1.02 -6.20 1.99
C ALA A 176 2.41 -5.92 2.57
N ALA A 177 2.50 -5.71 3.90
CA ALA A 177 3.78 -5.51 4.59
C ALA A 177 4.67 -6.76 4.51
N ALA A 178 4.10 -7.96 4.64
CA ALA A 178 4.84 -9.21 4.43
C ALA A 178 5.38 -9.31 3.00
N ALA A 179 4.54 -9.03 2.01
CA ALA A 179 4.91 -9.11 0.60
C ALA A 179 6.01 -8.10 0.22
N GLN A 180 5.95 -6.88 0.76
CA GLN A 180 7.02 -5.90 0.62
C GLN A 180 8.34 -6.41 1.19
N GLY A 181 8.32 -6.95 2.42
CA GLY A 181 9.54 -7.43 3.06
C GLY A 181 10.14 -8.68 2.39
N TYR A 182 9.32 -9.56 1.80
CA TYR A 182 9.84 -10.63 0.92
C TYR A 182 10.45 -10.07 -0.38
N GLY A 183 9.87 -8.99 -0.93
CA GLY A 183 10.35 -8.33 -2.15
C GLY A 183 11.67 -7.58 -1.98
N GLU A 184 11.89 -6.92 -0.84
CA GLU A 184 13.13 -6.17 -0.54
C GLU A 184 14.38 -7.07 -0.50
N GLY A 185 14.20 -8.39 -0.26
CA GLY A 185 15.25 -9.41 -0.28
C GLY A 185 15.27 -10.31 -1.52
N ALA A 186 14.43 -10.05 -2.53
CA ALA A 186 14.22 -10.96 -3.66
C ALA A 186 15.35 -10.93 -4.71
N THR A 187 16.57 -11.31 -4.32
CA THR A 187 17.64 -11.67 -5.27
C THR A 187 17.50 -13.10 -5.78
N LEU A 188 16.62 -13.90 -5.16
CA LEU A 188 16.36 -15.30 -5.49
C LEU A 188 14.91 -15.50 -5.95
N PRO A 189 14.65 -16.36 -6.96
CA PRO A 189 13.30 -16.63 -7.48
C PRO A 189 12.28 -17.01 -6.39
N TYR A 190 12.70 -17.82 -5.41
CA TYR A 190 11.85 -18.27 -4.31
C TYR A 190 11.18 -17.11 -3.55
N TRP A 191 11.94 -16.06 -3.19
CA TRP A 191 11.40 -14.92 -2.44
C TRP A 191 10.49 -14.04 -3.30
N ALA A 192 10.77 -13.93 -4.61
CA ALA A 192 9.92 -13.22 -5.55
C ALA A 192 8.56 -13.91 -5.72
N GLU A 193 8.55 -15.24 -5.84
CA GLU A 193 7.32 -16.03 -5.90
C GLU A 193 6.49 -15.91 -4.61
N LEU A 194 7.15 -15.97 -3.45
CA LEU A 194 6.50 -15.79 -2.16
C LEU A 194 5.90 -14.38 -2.01
N ALA A 195 6.61 -13.34 -2.44
CA ALA A 195 6.10 -11.96 -2.47
C ALA A 195 4.85 -11.86 -3.36
N ALA A 196 4.90 -12.38 -4.59
CA ALA A 196 3.78 -12.35 -5.53
C ALA A 196 2.55 -13.13 -5.01
N ALA A 197 2.76 -14.31 -4.43
CA ALA A 197 1.68 -15.08 -3.79
C ALA A 197 1.06 -14.34 -2.60
N THR A 198 1.87 -13.60 -1.84
CA THR A 198 1.41 -12.83 -0.68
C THR A 198 0.62 -11.58 -1.12
N TRP A 199 1.04 -10.88 -2.18
CA TRP A 199 0.28 -9.77 -2.76
C TRP A 199 -1.11 -10.20 -3.26
N ARG A 200 -1.23 -11.39 -3.87
CA ARG A 200 -2.54 -11.96 -4.25
C ARG A 200 -3.46 -12.10 -3.04
N ARG A 201 -2.94 -12.65 -1.94
CA ARG A 201 -3.72 -12.82 -0.70
C ARG A 201 -4.12 -11.48 -0.09
N SER A 202 -3.24 -10.48 -0.12
CA SER A 202 -3.57 -9.11 0.30
C SER A 202 -4.75 -8.55 -0.51
N ALA A 203 -4.69 -8.63 -1.84
CA ALA A 203 -5.78 -8.17 -2.70
C ALA A 203 -7.08 -8.95 -2.47
N HIS A 204 -7.02 -10.26 -2.21
CA HIS A 204 -8.20 -11.06 -1.85
C HIS A 204 -8.83 -10.59 -0.54
N ALA A 205 -8.01 -10.24 0.47
CA ALA A 205 -8.51 -9.68 1.73
C ALA A 205 -9.17 -8.31 1.52
N GLU A 206 -8.62 -7.46 0.65
CA GLU A 206 -9.23 -6.18 0.27
C GLU A 206 -10.57 -6.38 -0.44
N MET A 207 -10.67 -7.35 -1.35
CA MET A 207 -11.95 -7.70 -1.99
C MET A 207 -12.98 -8.20 -0.97
N ALA A 208 -12.57 -9.01 0.01
CA ALA A 208 -13.45 -9.47 1.09
C ALA A 208 -13.91 -8.30 1.98
N ALA A 209 -13.03 -7.35 2.30
CA ALA A 209 -13.39 -6.11 3.00
C ALA A 209 -14.36 -5.26 2.17
N GLY A 210 -14.14 -5.18 0.85
CA GLY A 210 -15.01 -4.48 -0.09
C GLY A 210 -16.42 -5.05 -0.11
N LEU A 211 -16.53 -6.38 -0.20
CA LEU A 211 -17.81 -7.09 -0.15
C LEU A 211 -18.53 -6.86 1.18
N ALA A 212 -17.80 -6.94 2.29
CA ALA A 212 -18.35 -6.73 3.61
C ALA A 212 -18.90 -5.31 3.80
N HIS A 213 -18.15 -4.30 3.34
CA HIS A 213 -18.62 -2.93 3.33
C HIS A 213 -19.85 -2.73 2.44
N TRP A 214 -19.90 -3.39 1.30
CA TRP A 214 -21.03 -3.29 0.39
C TRP A 214 -22.31 -3.84 1.01
N HIS A 215 -22.25 -5.05 1.59
CA HIS A 215 -23.38 -5.64 2.29
C HIS A 215 -23.79 -4.89 3.57
N GLY A 216 -22.88 -4.10 4.14
CA GLY A 216 -23.18 -3.19 5.25
C GLY A 216 -23.67 -1.80 4.80
N ASP A 217 -24.13 -1.63 3.56
CA ASP A 217 -24.59 -0.36 2.96
C ASP A 217 -23.57 0.78 2.99
N ARG A 218 -22.28 0.43 2.88
CA ARG A 218 -21.16 1.38 2.89
C ARG A 218 -20.45 1.37 1.54
N ALA A 219 -21.07 2.02 0.56
CA ALA A 219 -20.58 2.11 -0.81
C ALA A 219 -19.15 2.69 -0.93
N ALA A 220 -18.87 3.83 -0.28
CA ALA A 220 -17.56 4.47 -0.41
C ALA A 220 -16.39 3.62 0.13
N PRO A 221 -16.46 3.05 1.35
CA PRO A 221 -15.47 2.07 1.79
C PRO A 221 -15.34 0.85 0.86
N ALA A 222 -16.45 0.33 0.35
CA ALA A 222 -16.43 -0.81 -0.57
C ALA A 222 -15.64 -0.51 -1.85
N VAL A 223 -15.93 0.62 -2.50
CA VAL A 223 -15.23 1.08 -3.71
C VAL A 223 -13.74 1.29 -3.44
N THR A 224 -13.39 1.89 -2.29
CA THR A 224 -11.98 2.09 -1.92
C THR A 224 -11.23 0.76 -1.79
N ALA A 225 -11.83 -0.23 -1.12
CA ALA A 225 -11.20 -1.54 -0.93
C ALA A 225 -11.02 -2.28 -2.27
N TYR A 226 -12.04 -2.32 -3.13
CA TYR A 226 -11.91 -2.95 -4.45
C TYR A 226 -10.92 -2.24 -5.38
N MET A 227 -10.82 -0.92 -5.30
CA MET A 227 -9.81 -0.16 -6.04
C MET A 227 -8.39 -0.46 -5.56
N SER A 228 -8.20 -0.62 -4.25
CA SER A 228 -6.92 -1.05 -3.67
C SER A 228 -6.54 -2.43 -4.20
N ALA A 229 -7.48 -3.38 -4.19
CA ALA A 229 -7.27 -4.73 -4.72
C ALA A 229 -6.88 -4.70 -6.20
N LEU A 230 -7.60 -3.91 -6.99
CA LEU A 230 -7.34 -3.74 -8.42
C LEU A 230 -5.96 -3.11 -8.68
N HIS A 231 -5.56 -2.12 -7.88
CA HIS A 231 -4.25 -1.50 -7.98
C HIS A 231 -3.14 -2.52 -7.69
N THR A 232 -3.25 -3.25 -6.59
CA THR A 232 -2.32 -4.32 -6.20
C THR A 232 -2.18 -5.37 -7.31
N LEU A 233 -3.29 -5.91 -7.82
CA LEU A 233 -3.25 -6.98 -8.83
C LEU A 233 -2.71 -6.51 -10.18
N ARG A 234 -3.00 -5.26 -10.58
CA ARG A 234 -2.44 -4.66 -11.80
C ARG A 234 -0.94 -4.40 -11.68
N GLY A 235 -0.47 -3.91 -10.53
CA GLY A 235 0.96 -3.67 -10.29
C GLY A 235 1.81 -4.92 -10.47
N TRP A 236 1.24 -6.10 -10.21
CA TRP A 236 1.88 -7.40 -10.37
C TRP A 236 1.53 -8.12 -11.68
N ALA A 237 0.92 -7.42 -12.64
CA ALA A 237 0.48 -7.96 -13.93
C ALA A 237 -0.45 -9.19 -13.83
N LEU A 238 -1.20 -9.33 -12.73
CA LEU A 238 -2.13 -10.43 -12.47
C LEU A 238 -3.52 -10.09 -13.02
N THR A 239 -3.61 -9.97 -14.34
CA THR A 239 -4.81 -9.44 -15.02
C THR A 239 -6.06 -10.28 -14.78
N GLU A 240 -5.95 -11.61 -14.82
CA GLU A 240 -7.10 -12.51 -14.58
C GLU A 240 -7.62 -12.41 -13.14
N ALA A 241 -6.71 -12.32 -12.17
CA ALA A 241 -7.07 -12.17 -10.76
C ALA A 241 -7.77 -10.83 -10.46
N ALA A 242 -7.59 -9.82 -11.32
CA ALA A 242 -8.20 -8.50 -11.19
C ALA A 242 -9.67 -8.44 -11.65
N GLU A 243 -10.15 -9.40 -12.45
CA GLU A 243 -11.51 -9.37 -13.02
C GLU A 243 -12.64 -9.42 -11.97
N PRO A 244 -12.55 -10.19 -10.87
CA PRO A 244 -13.55 -10.14 -9.80
C PRO A 244 -13.71 -8.74 -9.19
N ALA A 245 -12.60 -8.04 -8.92
CA ALA A 245 -12.65 -6.68 -8.39
C ALA A 245 -13.29 -5.69 -9.38
N ARG A 246 -13.00 -5.82 -10.69
CA ARG A 246 -13.64 -5.00 -11.73
C ARG A 246 -15.13 -5.26 -11.83
N THR A 247 -15.53 -6.54 -11.79
CA THR A 247 -16.92 -6.96 -11.84
C THR A 247 -17.70 -6.38 -10.67
N ALA A 248 -17.15 -6.47 -9.45
CA ALA A 248 -17.75 -5.88 -8.26
C ALA A 248 -17.88 -4.36 -8.35
N LEU A 249 -16.85 -3.65 -8.81
CA LEU A 249 -16.90 -2.19 -9.01
C LEU A 249 -17.99 -1.78 -10.03
N ASN A 250 -18.10 -2.51 -11.14
CA ASN A 250 -19.13 -2.26 -12.14
C ASN A 250 -20.55 -2.53 -11.62
N ALA A 251 -20.72 -3.56 -10.78
CA ALA A 251 -21.99 -3.87 -10.12
C ALA A 251 -22.39 -2.77 -9.13
N ILE A 252 -21.48 -2.38 -8.23
CA ILE A 252 -21.70 -1.28 -7.27
C ILE A 252 -22.10 0.00 -8.01
N ALA A 253 -21.39 0.34 -9.09
CA ALA A 253 -21.71 1.52 -9.87
C ALA A 253 -23.07 1.45 -10.55
N ALA A 254 -23.49 0.28 -11.05
CA ALA A 254 -24.82 0.10 -11.66
C ALA A 254 -25.92 0.35 -10.65
N GLU A 255 -25.75 -0.19 -9.45
CA GLU A 255 -26.71 -0.05 -8.38
C GLU A 255 -26.82 1.40 -7.87
N LEU A 256 -25.68 2.07 -7.66
CA LEU A 256 -25.68 3.48 -7.25
C LEU A 256 -26.23 4.41 -8.33
N GLU A 257 -26.01 4.10 -9.60
CA GLU A 257 -26.60 4.83 -10.73
C GLU A 257 -28.12 4.66 -10.76
N ALA A 258 -28.62 3.44 -10.57
CA ALA A 258 -30.06 3.18 -10.46
C ALA A 258 -30.70 3.92 -9.27
N ARG A 259 -29.95 4.14 -8.18
CA ARG A 259 -30.38 4.91 -7.01
C ARG A 259 -30.19 6.42 -7.15
N GLY A 260 -29.49 6.89 -8.18
CA GLY A 260 -29.11 8.31 -8.34
C GLY A 260 -28.06 8.79 -7.31
N GLU A 261 -27.34 7.88 -6.66
CA GLU A 261 -26.42 8.17 -5.55
C GLU A 261 -24.97 8.35 -6.01
N THR A 262 -24.69 8.26 -7.31
CA THR A 262 -23.32 8.26 -7.81
C THR A 262 -22.55 9.54 -7.45
N GLY A 263 -23.20 10.72 -7.50
CA GLY A 263 -22.57 11.98 -7.08
C GLY A 263 -22.11 11.96 -5.62
N ALA A 264 -22.99 11.49 -4.72
CA ALA A 264 -22.69 11.38 -3.28
C ALA A 264 -21.53 10.41 -3.00
N LEU A 265 -21.40 9.32 -3.76
CA LEU A 265 -20.25 8.43 -3.69
C LEU A 265 -18.95 9.18 -4.01
N PHE A 266 -18.89 9.88 -5.14
CA PHE A 266 -17.68 10.60 -5.55
C PHE A 266 -17.30 11.70 -4.55
N ASP A 267 -18.28 12.45 -4.04
CA ASP A 267 -18.05 13.45 -2.99
C ASP A 267 -17.50 12.83 -1.71
N THR A 268 -18.02 11.65 -1.33
CA THR A 268 -17.53 10.91 -0.15
C THR A 268 -16.10 10.43 -0.35
N LEU A 269 -15.78 9.88 -1.52
CA LEU A 269 -14.41 9.46 -1.87
C LEU A 269 -13.45 10.66 -1.87
N ALA A 270 -13.86 11.80 -2.43
CA ALA A 270 -13.05 13.01 -2.50
C ALA A 270 -12.80 13.64 -1.13
N THR A 271 -13.81 13.63 -0.25
CA THR A 271 -13.73 14.07 1.15
C THR A 271 -12.78 13.20 1.96
N ARG A 272 -12.74 11.90 1.67
CA ARG A 272 -11.80 10.95 2.29
C ARG A 272 -10.39 10.98 1.70
N GLY A 273 -10.14 11.87 0.75
CA GLY A 273 -8.80 12.03 0.16
C GLY A 273 -8.41 10.90 -0.79
N ALA A 274 -9.37 10.29 -1.50
CA ALA A 274 -9.03 9.37 -2.58
C ALA A 274 -8.11 10.07 -3.61
N PRO A 275 -6.98 9.44 -4.02
CA PRO A 275 -6.00 10.06 -4.90
C PRO A 275 -6.52 10.17 -6.34
N GLY A 276 -5.87 11.00 -7.16
CA GLY A 276 -6.29 11.24 -8.55
C GLY A 276 -6.27 9.99 -9.43
N GLU A 277 -5.27 9.11 -9.25
CA GLU A 277 -5.10 7.85 -9.98
C GLU A 277 -6.27 6.89 -9.72
N ALA A 278 -6.79 6.92 -8.50
CA ALA A 278 -7.95 6.15 -8.07
C ALA A 278 -9.19 6.52 -8.90
N PHE A 279 -9.44 7.82 -9.10
CA PHE A 279 -10.52 8.31 -9.94
C PHE A 279 -10.28 8.07 -11.44
N GLU A 280 -9.03 8.13 -11.93
CA GLU A 280 -8.72 7.74 -13.32
C GLU A 280 -8.96 6.25 -13.58
N ALA A 281 -8.70 5.39 -12.59
CA ALA A 281 -9.00 3.96 -12.67
C ALA A 281 -10.52 3.73 -12.78
N LEU A 282 -11.33 4.39 -11.94
CA LEU A 282 -12.79 4.36 -12.05
C LEU A 282 -13.28 4.88 -13.39
N ALA A 283 -12.72 6.00 -13.88
CA ALA A 283 -13.08 6.54 -15.18
C ALA A 283 -12.84 5.54 -16.32
N SER A 284 -11.71 4.83 -16.27
CA SER A 284 -11.35 3.82 -17.26
C SER A 284 -12.29 2.62 -17.22
N LEU A 285 -12.67 2.15 -16.03
CA LEU A 285 -13.66 1.08 -15.86
C LEU A 285 -15.02 1.49 -16.41
N TYR A 286 -15.49 2.69 -16.09
CA TYR A 286 -16.77 3.19 -16.59
C TYR A 286 -16.77 3.41 -18.10
N ALA A 287 -15.66 3.86 -18.67
CA ALA A 287 -15.53 3.96 -20.12
C ALA A 287 -15.59 2.59 -20.80
N GLN A 288 -14.94 1.56 -20.22
CA GLN A 288 -15.00 0.18 -20.73
C GLN A 288 -16.41 -0.41 -20.64
N ALA A 289 -17.20 -0.01 -19.64
CA ALA A 289 -18.60 -0.39 -19.50
C ALA A 289 -19.58 0.52 -20.29
N ASP A 290 -19.09 1.37 -21.21
CA ASP A 290 -19.84 2.37 -21.99
C ASP A 290 -20.66 3.38 -21.17
N ARG A 291 -20.28 3.60 -19.90
CA ARG A 291 -20.90 4.58 -18.99
C ARG A 291 -20.21 5.93 -19.08
N ARG A 292 -20.38 6.59 -20.23
CA ARG A 292 -19.62 7.81 -20.59
C ARG A 292 -19.83 8.98 -19.63
N SER A 293 -21.03 9.14 -19.08
CA SER A 293 -21.35 10.18 -18.08
C SER A 293 -20.54 9.98 -16.79
N LEU A 294 -20.54 8.74 -16.26
CA LEU A 294 -19.79 8.37 -15.06
C LEU A 294 -18.28 8.45 -15.28
N ALA A 295 -17.81 8.06 -16.47
CA ALA A 295 -16.39 8.20 -16.83
C ALA A 295 -15.95 9.68 -16.80
N LYS A 296 -16.75 10.59 -17.38
CA LYS A 296 -16.47 12.04 -17.31
C LYS A 296 -16.55 12.59 -15.89
N LEU A 297 -17.51 12.13 -15.10
CA LEU A 297 -17.62 12.53 -13.69
C LEU A 297 -16.38 12.11 -12.91
N ALA A 298 -15.94 10.85 -13.06
CA ALA A 298 -14.72 10.35 -12.45
C ALA A 298 -13.48 11.17 -12.88
N GLN A 299 -13.35 11.50 -14.18
CA GLN A 299 -12.26 12.35 -14.67
C GLN A 299 -12.28 13.76 -14.06
N ARG A 300 -13.46 14.32 -13.78
CA ARG A 300 -13.57 15.61 -13.07
C ARG A 300 -13.03 15.50 -11.65
N TYR A 301 -13.38 14.45 -10.90
CA TYR A 301 -12.86 14.24 -9.54
C TYR A 301 -11.37 13.91 -9.53
N ALA A 302 -10.87 13.16 -10.52
CA ALA A 302 -9.43 12.96 -10.73
C ALA A 302 -8.71 14.31 -10.89
N GLY A 303 -9.24 15.20 -11.74
CA GLY A 303 -8.71 16.55 -11.92
C GLY A 303 -8.65 17.37 -10.64
N GLN A 304 -9.68 17.25 -9.79
CA GLN A 304 -9.73 17.92 -8.49
C GLN A 304 -8.70 17.37 -7.51
N ALA A 305 -8.57 16.04 -7.40
CA ALA A 305 -7.58 15.39 -6.55
C ALA A 305 -6.15 15.78 -6.95
N PHE A 306 -5.78 15.59 -8.22
CA PHE A 306 -4.47 16.00 -8.73
C PHE A 306 -4.19 17.49 -8.54
N SER A 307 -5.21 18.35 -8.70
CA SER A 307 -5.03 19.78 -8.46
C SER A 307 -4.75 20.11 -6.99
N ARG A 308 -5.31 19.36 -6.03
CA ARG A 308 -5.03 19.54 -4.59
C ARG A 308 -3.61 19.08 -4.24
N GLU A 309 -3.14 18.03 -4.90
CA GLU A 309 -1.80 17.46 -4.72
C GLU A 309 -0.69 18.25 -5.46
N GLY A 310 -1.05 19.28 -6.23
CA GLY A 310 -0.08 20.05 -7.03
C GLY A 310 0.37 19.35 -8.32
N GLN A 311 -0.23 18.22 -8.69
CA GLN A 311 0.06 17.49 -9.92
C GLN A 311 -0.61 18.15 -11.16
N HIS A 312 -0.16 19.35 -11.53
CA HIS A 312 -0.84 20.19 -12.53
C HIS A 312 -1.03 19.53 -13.90
N ASP A 313 -0.04 18.77 -14.39
CA ASP A 313 -0.17 18.10 -15.69
C ASP A 313 -1.21 16.98 -15.69
N ALA A 314 -1.26 16.18 -14.62
CA ALA A 314 -2.27 15.14 -14.45
C ALA A 314 -3.67 15.75 -14.30
N ALA A 315 -3.80 16.78 -13.45
CA ALA A 315 -5.06 17.50 -13.23
C ALA A 315 -5.66 18.02 -14.54
N ARG A 316 -4.82 18.66 -15.35
CA ARG A 316 -5.23 19.23 -16.62
C ARG A 316 -5.68 18.18 -17.64
N ARG A 317 -4.95 17.06 -17.76
CA ARG A 317 -5.35 15.95 -18.64
C ARG A 317 -6.71 15.39 -18.21
N ALA A 318 -6.91 15.21 -16.90
CA ALA A 318 -8.16 14.70 -16.36
C ALA A 318 -9.34 15.64 -16.64
N TYR A 319 -9.19 16.95 -16.38
CA TYR A 319 -10.24 17.93 -16.72
C TYR A 319 -10.56 17.99 -18.21
N ALA A 320 -9.56 17.89 -19.08
CA ALA A 320 -9.79 17.82 -20.53
C ALA A 320 -10.59 16.56 -20.91
N LYS A 321 -10.23 15.37 -20.38
CA LYS A 321 -11.00 14.13 -20.60
C LYS A 321 -12.43 14.22 -20.05
N ALA A 322 -12.65 14.99 -18.98
CA ALA A 322 -13.98 15.27 -18.44
C ALA A 322 -14.80 16.26 -19.29
N GLY A 323 -14.21 16.87 -20.31
CA GLY A 323 -14.84 17.95 -21.09
C GLY A 323 -14.94 19.28 -20.34
N ARG A 324 -14.14 19.47 -19.28
CA ARG A 324 -14.10 20.67 -18.43
C ARG A 324 -12.92 21.56 -18.83
N LEU A 325 -12.96 22.09 -20.05
CA LEU A 325 -11.86 22.86 -20.64
C LEU A 325 -11.54 24.13 -19.84
N GLU A 326 -12.53 24.74 -19.19
CA GLU A 326 -12.37 25.90 -18.33
C GLU A 326 -11.51 25.57 -17.09
N LEU A 327 -11.71 24.40 -16.49
CA LEU A 327 -10.90 23.95 -15.35
C LEU A 327 -9.48 23.57 -15.80
N ALA A 328 -9.34 22.94 -16.97
CA ALA A 328 -8.04 22.65 -17.57
C ALA A 328 -7.25 23.94 -17.88
N ALA A 329 -7.93 25.00 -18.34
CA ALA A 329 -7.35 26.32 -18.58
C ALA A 329 -6.90 26.99 -17.27
N ALA A 330 -7.73 26.95 -16.23
CA ALA A 330 -7.38 27.49 -14.90
C ALA A 330 -6.13 26.82 -14.30
N VAL A 331 -5.93 25.52 -14.54
CA VAL A 331 -4.69 24.83 -14.13
C VAL A 331 -3.47 25.35 -14.89
N TRP A 332 -3.57 25.59 -16.20
CA TRP A 332 -2.49 26.23 -16.96
C TRP A 332 -2.16 27.63 -16.46
N GLU A 333 -3.18 28.42 -16.13
CA GLU A 333 -2.99 29.75 -15.56
C GLU A 333 -2.25 29.68 -14.22
N ARG A 334 -2.57 28.72 -13.36
CA ARG A 334 -1.84 28.49 -12.11
C ARG A 334 -0.37 28.14 -12.37
N VAL A 335 -0.10 27.22 -13.29
CA VAL A 335 1.27 26.85 -13.71
C VAL A 335 2.05 28.08 -14.18
N ALA A 336 1.42 28.94 -14.99
CA ALA A 336 2.02 30.17 -15.49
C ALA A 336 2.38 31.15 -14.36
N ASN A 337 1.55 31.23 -13.33
CA ASN A 337 1.78 32.07 -12.16
C ASN A 337 2.87 31.54 -11.22
N THR A 338 3.09 30.22 -11.19
CA THR A 338 4.06 29.59 -10.27
C THR A 338 5.44 29.38 -10.87
N THR A 339 5.58 29.38 -12.21
CA THR A 339 6.88 29.13 -12.85
C THR A 339 7.82 30.33 -12.75
N ARG A 340 9.10 30.05 -12.50
CA ARG A 340 10.16 31.08 -12.41
C ARG A 340 10.67 31.52 -13.77
N HIS A 341 10.48 30.71 -14.81
CA HIS A 341 10.98 30.99 -16.15
C HIS A 341 9.91 31.73 -16.95
N PRO A 342 10.16 33.00 -17.36
CA PRO A 342 9.15 33.80 -18.06
C PRO A 342 8.69 33.16 -19.38
N ALA A 343 9.58 32.47 -20.09
CA ALA A 343 9.24 31.76 -21.33
C ALA A 343 8.19 30.65 -21.10
N ASP A 344 8.32 29.89 -20.01
CA ASP A 344 7.36 28.86 -19.64
C ASP A 344 6.03 29.46 -19.19
N ALA A 345 6.07 30.59 -18.48
CA ALA A 345 4.86 31.33 -18.08
C ALA A 345 4.07 31.79 -19.31
N VAL A 346 4.74 32.40 -20.30
CA VAL A 346 4.12 32.82 -21.57
C VAL A 346 3.50 31.63 -22.29
N LYS A 347 4.21 30.50 -22.39
CA LYS A 347 3.71 29.28 -23.02
C LYS A 347 2.46 28.74 -22.31
N ALA A 348 2.47 28.73 -20.97
CA ALA A 348 1.34 28.27 -20.17
C ALA A 348 0.12 29.22 -20.31
N TYR A 349 0.31 30.54 -20.26
CA TYR A 349 -0.77 31.51 -20.49
C TYR A 349 -1.38 31.39 -21.89
N ARG A 350 -0.56 31.27 -22.95
CA ARG A 350 -1.09 31.08 -24.31
C ARG A 350 -1.94 29.81 -24.42
N LYS A 351 -1.55 28.72 -23.75
CA LYS A 351 -2.36 27.49 -23.70
C LYS A 351 -3.65 27.65 -22.89
N ALA A 352 -3.61 28.36 -21.76
CA ALA A 352 -4.79 28.69 -20.98
C ALA A 352 -5.78 29.53 -21.81
N ALA A 353 -5.31 30.59 -22.46
CA ALA A 353 -6.14 31.43 -23.33
C ALA A 353 -6.83 30.62 -24.45
N LYS A 354 -6.08 29.72 -25.10
CA LYS A 354 -6.66 28.81 -26.12
C LYS A 354 -7.79 27.95 -25.55
N LEU A 355 -7.58 27.31 -24.39
CA LEU A 355 -8.59 26.45 -23.77
C LEU A 355 -9.81 27.24 -23.27
N PHE A 356 -9.63 28.46 -22.73
CA PHE A 356 -10.75 29.33 -22.37
C PHE A 356 -11.57 29.71 -23.60
N ASN A 357 -10.91 30.02 -24.73
CA ASN A 357 -11.59 30.31 -25.98
C ASN A 357 -12.38 29.08 -26.49
N GLU A 358 -11.78 27.89 -26.47
CA GLU A 358 -12.46 26.63 -26.82
C GLU A 358 -13.63 26.30 -25.87
N ALA A 359 -13.57 26.74 -24.63
CA ALA A 359 -14.65 26.62 -23.64
C ALA A 359 -15.74 27.70 -23.77
N GLY A 360 -15.62 28.64 -24.72
CA GLY A 360 -16.53 29.78 -24.88
C GLY A 360 -16.36 30.91 -23.86
N GLN A 361 -15.30 30.87 -23.04
CA GLN A 361 -14.98 31.88 -22.02
C GLN A 361 -14.12 33.00 -22.61
N LEU A 362 -14.66 33.75 -23.57
CA LEU A 362 -13.92 34.75 -24.36
C LEU A 362 -13.23 35.81 -23.50
N LYS A 363 -13.90 36.30 -22.45
CA LYS A 363 -13.34 37.31 -21.52
C LYS A 363 -12.10 36.79 -20.79
N ASP A 364 -12.12 35.54 -20.34
CA ASP A 364 -10.97 34.93 -19.67
C ASP A 364 -9.85 34.62 -20.67
N ALA A 365 -10.18 34.23 -21.89
CA ALA A 365 -9.21 34.03 -22.95
C ALA A 365 -8.43 35.32 -23.26
N GLU A 366 -9.13 36.44 -23.43
CA GLU A 366 -8.53 37.76 -23.66
C GLU A 366 -7.67 38.21 -22.48
N ARG A 367 -8.19 38.10 -21.25
CA ARG A 367 -7.47 38.43 -20.02
C ARG A 367 -6.15 37.68 -19.92
N VAL A 368 -6.18 36.36 -20.15
CA VAL A 368 -5.00 35.52 -20.03
C VAL A 368 -4.02 35.72 -21.18
N ALA A 369 -4.50 36.02 -22.40
CA ALA A 369 -3.64 36.40 -23.51
C ALA A 369 -2.88 37.71 -23.24
N ALA A 370 -3.55 38.71 -22.64
CA ALA A 370 -2.91 39.96 -22.22
C ALA A 370 -1.81 39.73 -21.17
N LEU A 371 -2.04 38.84 -20.20
CA LEU A 371 -1.01 38.45 -19.22
C LEU A 371 0.23 37.85 -19.89
N ALA A 372 0.06 37.03 -20.93
CA ALA A 372 1.18 36.48 -21.69
C ALA A 372 2.03 37.59 -22.32
N VAL A 373 1.40 38.61 -22.91
CA VAL A 373 2.10 39.76 -23.51
C VAL A 373 2.87 40.56 -22.46
N VAL A 374 2.28 40.79 -21.29
CA VAL A 374 2.94 41.51 -20.18
C VAL A 374 4.18 40.77 -19.69
N VAL A 375 4.09 39.44 -19.50
CA VAL A 375 5.25 38.63 -19.07
C VAL A 375 6.33 38.59 -20.14
N GLU A 376 5.95 38.45 -21.41
CA GLU A 376 6.87 38.47 -22.54
C GLU A 376 7.62 39.81 -22.64
N ALA A 377 6.93 40.93 -22.45
CA ALA A 377 7.54 42.25 -22.43
C ALA A 377 8.56 42.43 -21.29
N LYS A 378 8.23 41.94 -20.08
CA LYS A 378 9.12 41.97 -18.90
C LYS A 378 10.34 41.06 -19.05
N ALA A 379 10.22 39.97 -19.81
CA ALA A 379 11.28 39.01 -20.03
C ALA A 379 12.31 39.46 -21.06
N ARG A 380 11.99 40.44 -21.91
CA ARG A 380 12.93 40.97 -22.89
C ARG A 380 14.05 41.69 -22.15
N PRO A 381 15.33 41.36 -22.42
CA PRO A 381 16.43 42.12 -21.87
C PRO A 381 16.29 43.58 -22.33
N PRO A 382 16.64 44.57 -21.49
CA PRO A 382 16.66 45.95 -21.93
C PRO A 382 17.54 46.01 -23.18
N VAL A 383 17.00 46.59 -24.25
CA VAL A 383 17.76 46.81 -25.48
C VAL A 383 19.02 47.58 -25.07
N PRO A 384 20.23 47.06 -25.33
CA PRO A 384 21.45 47.80 -25.02
C PRO A 384 21.32 49.16 -25.68
N ASP A 385 21.41 50.22 -24.88
CA ASP A 385 21.34 51.59 -25.37
C ASP A 385 22.46 51.77 -26.40
N ALA A 386 22.14 51.63 -27.69
CA ALA A 386 23.08 51.76 -28.79
C ALA A 386 23.74 53.15 -28.81
N ARG A 387 23.20 54.10 -28.04
CA ARG A 387 23.77 55.43 -27.81
C ARG A 387 24.98 55.47 -26.87
N ARG A 388 25.28 54.41 -26.09
CA ARG A 388 26.50 54.38 -25.24
C ARG A 388 27.73 53.74 -25.88
N ALA A 389 27.57 52.98 -26.97
CA ALA A 389 28.71 52.38 -27.69
C ALA A 389 29.38 53.34 -28.70
N ALA A 390 28.74 54.46 -29.04
CA ALA A 390 29.26 55.42 -30.03
C ALA A 390 30.20 56.52 -29.45
N PHE A 391 30.46 56.52 -28.14
CA PHE A 391 31.29 57.55 -27.47
C PHE A 391 32.57 57.02 -26.79
N GLN A 392 32.96 55.77 -27.04
CA GLN A 392 34.33 55.35 -26.75
C GLN A 392 35.22 55.71 -27.95
N THR A 393 35.57 56.99 -28.04
CA THR A 393 36.69 57.44 -28.89
C THR A 393 37.97 56.78 -28.38
N PRO A 394 38.78 56.14 -29.24
CA PRO A 394 40.09 55.66 -28.84
C PRO A 394 40.98 56.86 -28.49
N THR A 395 41.55 56.86 -27.30
CA THR A 395 42.63 57.77 -26.92
C THR A 395 43.84 57.45 -27.81
N PRO A 396 44.39 58.42 -28.58
CA PRO A 396 45.63 58.20 -29.31
C PRO A 396 46.83 58.27 -28.35
N ASP A 397 47.78 57.35 -28.56
CA ASP A 397 49.13 57.36 -27.97
C ASP A 397 49.99 58.52 -28.48
#